data_AF-A0A954BKH8-F1
#
_entry.id   AF-A0A954BKH8-F1
#
_cell.length_a   1.000
_cell.length_b   1.000
_cell.length_c   1.000
_cell.angle_alpha   90.00
_cell.angle_beta   90.00
_cell.angle_gamma   90.00
#
_symmetry.space_group_name_H-M   'P 1'
#
loop_
_entity.id
_entity.type
_entity.pdbx_description
1 polymer ?
#
loop_
_entity_poly.entity_id
_entity_poly.type
_entity_poly.pdbx_seq_one_letter_code
_entity_poly.pdbx_strand_id
1 'polypeptide(L)'
;MSDESESKGPIVYRDGFGNIIPDADLELRKALAERMAARFSRRLEFDGTFRAGTTTYVEGDLRIPFSHEMCGGNVHFSIDVPTPEKWEAATGRPLSERSDIVDFLAFETRRVKAGSWNYVIHEDRIDFVD
;
A
#
# COMPACT_ATOMS: atom_id res chain seq x y z
N MET A 1 33.24 30.09 23.82
CA MET A 1 32.75 28.73 23.55
C MET A 1 31.61 28.88 22.57
N SER A 2 31.90 28.79 21.27
CA SER A 2 30.91 28.77 20.21
C SER A 2 31.52 27.92 19.09
N ASP A 3 31.22 26.63 19.08
CA ASP A 3 31.49 25.75 17.93
C ASP A 3 30.21 25.72 17.10
N GLU A 4 30.15 26.54 16.06
CA GLU A 4 29.15 26.43 15.00
C GLU A 4 29.56 25.24 14.12
N SER A 5 28.91 24.10 14.30
CA SER A 5 29.06 22.97 13.40
C SER A 5 28.41 23.30 12.05
N GLU A 6 29.21 23.83 11.13
CA GLU A 6 28.85 23.95 9.72
C GLU A 6 28.26 22.62 9.23
N SER A 7 27.00 22.65 8.81
CA SER A 7 26.33 21.52 8.18
C SER A 7 27.00 21.27 6.83
N LYS A 8 28.04 20.42 6.82
CA LYS A 8 28.67 20.00 5.58
C LYS A 8 27.62 19.34 4.70
N GLY A 9 27.34 19.96 3.56
CA GLY A 9 26.47 19.42 2.53
C GLY A 9 26.97 18.06 2.01
N PRO A 10 26.22 17.43 1.09
CA PRO A 10 26.55 16.11 0.58
C PRO A 10 27.99 16.03 0.04
N ILE A 11 28.64 14.89 0.25
CA ILE A 11 30.01 14.64 -0.21
C ILE A 11 30.01 14.62 -1.75
N VAL A 12 30.68 15.59 -2.36
CA VAL A 12 30.81 15.69 -3.83
C VAL A 12 32.00 14.85 -4.29
N TYR A 13 31.74 13.82 -5.08
CA TYR A 13 32.78 12.94 -5.64
C TYR A 13 33.26 13.45 -7.00
N ARG A 14 34.57 13.34 -7.25
CA ARG A 14 35.21 13.70 -8.53
C ARG A 14 35.88 12.47 -9.14
N ASP A 15 35.85 12.37 -10.46
CA ASP A 15 36.50 11.30 -11.20
C ASP A 15 38.04 11.49 -11.26
N GLY A 16 38.74 10.51 -11.85
CA GLY A 16 40.20 10.55 -12.02
C GLY A 16 40.72 11.66 -12.97
N PHE A 17 39.81 12.41 -13.61
CA PHE A 17 40.11 13.54 -14.50
C PHE A 17 39.64 14.89 -13.90
N GLY A 18 39.10 14.89 -12.68
CA GLY A 18 38.64 16.07 -11.96
C GLY A 18 37.21 16.53 -12.26
N ASN A 19 36.45 15.78 -13.08
CA ASN A 19 35.05 16.07 -13.34
C ASN A 19 34.19 15.66 -12.14
N ILE A 20 33.11 16.40 -11.88
CA ILE A 20 32.13 16.04 -10.85
C ILE A 20 31.36 14.81 -11.33
N ILE A 21 31.37 13.74 -10.52
CA ILE A 21 30.55 12.55 -10.79
C ILE A 21 29.09 12.95 -10.53
N PRO A 22 28.16 12.71 -11.47
CA PRO A 22 26.74 12.99 -11.24
C PRO A 22 26.26 12.29 -9.97
N ASP A 23 25.52 13.01 -9.11
CA ASP A 23 24.89 12.46 -7.92
C ASP A 23 23.66 11.58 -8.30
N ALA A 24 23.89 10.53 -9.09
CA ALA A 24 22.88 9.51 -9.38
C ALA A 24 22.32 8.88 -8.09
N ASP A 25 23.12 8.90 -7.02
CA ASP A 25 22.73 8.52 -5.66
C ASP A 25 21.68 9.47 -5.05
N LEU A 26 21.70 10.78 -5.36
CA LEU A 26 20.68 11.73 -4.89
C LEU A 26 19.34 11.48 -5.57
N GLU A 27 19.34 11.25 -6.89
CA GLU A 27 18.12 10.87 -7.62
C GLU A 27 17.57 9.53 -7.15
N LEU A 28 18.45 8.54 -6.93
CA LEU A 28 18.06 7.23 -6.39
C LEU A 28 17.46 7.36 -4.98
N ARG A 29 18.07 8.16 -4.09
CA ARG A 29 17.53 8.42 -2.75
C ARG A 29 16.18 9.11 -2.81
N LYS A 30 16.01 10.08 -3.70
CA LYS A 30 14.74 10.79 -3.88
C LYS A 30 13.63 9.82 -4.35
N ALA A 31 13.91 9.03 -5.38
CA ALA A 31 12.97 8.03 -5.89
C ALA A 31 12.62 6.96 -4.82
N LEU A 32 13.61 6.52 -4.03
CA LEU A 32 13.39 5.59 -2.93
C LEU A 32 12.56 6.23 -1.82
N ALA A 33 12.85 7.47 -1.43
CA ALA A 33 12.11 8.20 -0.41
C ALA A 33 10.65 8.43 -0.82
N GLU A 34 10.40 8.79 -2.09
CA GLU A 34 9.05 8.93 -2.65
C GLU A 34 8.31 7.59 -2.64
N ARG A 35 8.95 6.50 -3.04
CA ARG A 35 8.37 5.14 -3.00
C ARG A 35 8.06 4.68 -1.58
N MET A 36 8.94 4.99 -0.62
CA MET A 36 8.73 4.67 0.79
C MET A 36 7.59 5.51 1.37
N ALA A 37 7.57 6.82 1.11
CA ALA A 37 6.50 7.72 1.54
C ALA A 37 5.13 7.30 0.99
N ALA A 38 5.06 6.87 -0.28
CA ALA A 38 3.85 6.31 -0.88
C ALA A 38 3.39 5.03 -0.16
N ARG A 39 4.33 4.14 0.19
CA ARG A 39 4.01 2.91 0.95
C ARG A 39 3.48 3.22 2.36
N PHE A 40 3.94 4.30 2.99
CA PHE A 40 3.43 4.76 4.28
C PHE A 40 2.13 5.57 4.21
N SER A 41 1.73 6.06 3.04
CA SER A 41 0.46 6.78 2.86
C SER A 41 -0.73 5.85 2.58
N ARG A 42 -0.46 4.55 2.42
CA ARG A 42 -1.50 3.53 2.20
C ARG A 42 -2.49 3.50 3.34
N ARG A 43 -3.77 3.58 3.03
CA ARG A 43 -4.85 3.48 4.00
C ARG A 43 -6.10 2.88 3.39
N LEU A 44 -6.98 2.37 4.25
CA LEU A 44 -8.32 1.94 3.86
C LEU A 44 -9.34 2.98 4.31
N GLU A 45 -10.26 3.30 3.42
CA GLU A 45 -11.48 4.03 3.74
C GLU A 45 -12.66 3.07 3.65
N PHE A 46 -13.52 3.07 4.66
CA PHE A 46 -14.71 2.22 4.71
C PHE A 46 -15.94 3.10 4.57
N ASP A 47 -16.71 2.89 3.51
CA ASP A 47 -18.00 3.54 3.27
C ASP A 47 -19.13 2.50 3.20
N GLY A 48 -20.37 2.89 3.49
CA GLY A 48 -21.54 2.03 3.36
C GLY A 48 -22.35 1.85 4.65
N THR A 49 -23.14 0.78 4.68
CA THR A 49 -24.06 0.44 5.78
C THR A 49 -23.46 -0.60 6.72
N PHE A 50 -24.19 -0.95 7.79
CA PHE A 50 -23.79 -2.04 8.68
C PHE A 50 -23.69 -3.41 7.97
N ARG A 51 -24.34 -3.61 6.82
CA ARG A 51 -24.42 -4.93 6.16
C ARG A 51 -23.63 -5.03 4.86
N ALA A 52 -23.43 -3.93 4.16
CA ALA A 52 -22.72 -3.91 2.89
C ALA A 52 -22.19 -2.51 2.63
N GLY A 53 -21.11 -2.43 1.87
CA GLY A 53 -20.43 -1.18 1.59
C GLY A 53 -19.26 -1.33 0.65
N THR A 54 -18.37 -0.35 0.70
CA THR A 54 -17.17 -0.29 -0.14
C THR A 54 -15.95 -0.02 0.73
N THR A 55 -14.96 -0.91 0.63
CA THR A 55 -13.61 -0.71 1.17
C THR A 55 -12.75 -0.11 0.07
N THR A 56 -12.29 1.11 0.23
CA THR A 56 -11.45 1.80 -0.76
C THR A 56 -10.00 1.75 -0.31
N TYR A 57 -9.15 1.11 -1.10
CA TYR A 57 -7.70 1.21 -0.97
C TYR A 57 -7.23 2.56 -1.51
N VAL A 58 -6.48 3.30 -0.71
CA VAL A 58 -5.95 4.63 -1.05
C VAL A 58 -4.43 4.62 -0.94
N GLU A 59 -3.74 5.02 -2.01
CA GLU A 59 -2.27 5.19 -2.06
C GLU A 59 -1.94 6.45 -2.87
N GLY A 60 -1.63 7.56 -2.19
CA GLY A 60 -1.53 8.86 -2.86
C GLY A 60 -2.86 9.25 -3.51
N ASP A 61 -2.86 9.49 -4.83
CA ASP A 61 -4.05 9.81 -5.63
C ASP A 61 -4.80 8.55 -6.12
N LEU A 62 -4.21 7.37 -5.98
CA LEU A 62 -4.83 6.10 -6.37
C LEU A 62 -5.95 5.75 -5.40
N ARG A 63 -7.13 5.42 -5.94
CA ARG A 63 -8.30 4.98 -5.19
C ARG A 63 -8.89 3.75 -5.87
N ILE A 64 -8.83 2.60 -5.20
CA ILE A 64 -9.37 1.33 -5.73
C ILE A 64 -10.52 0.89 -4.82
N PRO A 65 -11.77 0.93 -5.29
CA PRO A 65 -12.92 0.48 -4.52
C PRO A 65 -13.08 -1.05 -4.59
N PHE A 66 -13.34 -1.67 -3.45
CA PHE A 66 -13.69 -3.08 -3.31
C PHE A 66 -15.04 -3.19 -2.61
N SER A 67 -15.97 -3.95 -3.18
CA SER A 67 -17.25 -4.23 -2.52
C SER A 67 -17.02 -5.11 -1.29
N HIS A 68 -17.75 -4.85 -0.22
CA HIS A 68 -17.73 -5.71 0.95
C HIS A 68 -19.15 -5.95 1.47
N GLU A 69 -19.32 -7.09 2.13
CA GLU A 69 -20.57 -7.47 2.78
C GLU A 69 -20.32 -8.14 4.14
N MET A 70 -21.28 -7.98 5.05
CA MET A 70 -21.37 -8.78 6.26
C MET A 70 -22.07 -10.08 5.91
N CYS A 71 -21.36 -11.18 6.12
CA CYS A 71 -21.89 -12.52 5.90
C CYS A 71 -22.51 -13.06 7.21
N GLY A 72 -23.20 -14.19 7.12
CA GLY A 72 -23.71 -14.94 8.26
C GLY A 72 -23.10 -16.33 8.35
N GLY A 73 -23.19 -16.96 9.52
CA GLY A 73 -22.64 -18.30 9.75
C GLY A 73 -21.17 -18.24 10.15
N ASN A 74 -20.32 -18.98 9.43
CA ASN A 74 -18.88 -19.09 9.75
C ASN A 74 -18.03 -17.93 9.17
N VAL A 75 -18.60 -17.12 8.27
CA VAL A 75 -17.96 -15.93 7.69
C VAL A 75 -18.73 -14.73 8.20
N HIS A 76 -18.03 -13.78 8.80
CA HIS A 76 -18.63 -12.57 9.37
C HIS A 76 -18.56 -11.39 8.42
N PHE A 77 -17.50 -11.31 7.62
CA PHE A 77 -17.25 -10.22 6.68
C PHE A 77 -16.51 -10.76 5.47
N SER A 78 -16.89 -10.33 4.27
CA SER A 78 -16.21 -10.68 3.03
C SER A 78 -15.95 -9.44 2.19
N ILE A 79 -14.78 -9.39 1.55
CA ILE A 79 -14.41 -8.36 0.58
C ILE A 79 -14.24 -9.03 -0.78
N ASP A 80 -14.98 -8.57 -1.78
CA ASP A 80 -14.80 -9.02 -3.17
C ASP A 80 -13.52 -8.44 -3.76
N VAL A 81 -12.70 -9.31 -4.34
CA VAL A 81 -11.43 -8.95 -4.97
C VAL A 81 -11.42 -9.45 -6.42
N PRO A 82 -11.03 -8.62 -7.40
CA PRO A 82 -10.89 -9.10 -8.78
C PRO A 82 -9.93 -10.29 -8.87
N THR A 83 -10.33 -11.32 -9.63
CA THR A 83 -9.47 -12.45 -9.96
C THR A 83 -8.20 -11.97 -10.68
N PRO A 84 -7.08 -12.71 -10.63
CA PRO A 84 -5.86 -12.38 -11.36
C PRO A 84 -6.10 -11.98 -12.83
N GLU A 85 -7.00 -12.70 -13.51
CA GLU A 85 -7.36 -12.46 -14.91
C GLU A 85 -8.06 -11.12 -15.14
N LYS A 86 -8.83 -10.64 -14.15
CA LYS A 86 -9.61 -9.39 -14.22
C LYS A 86 -8.94 -8.23 -13.49
N TRP A 87 -7.84 -8.48 -12.79
CA TRP A 87 -7.20 -7.52 -11.90
C TRP A 87 -6.79 -6.22 -12.59
N GLU A 88 -6.04 -6.33 -13.67
CA GLU A 88 -5.50 -5.15 -14.37
C GLU A 88 -6.63 -4.32 -14.99
N ALA A 89 -7.66 -4.99 -15.52
CA ALA A 89 -8.83 -4.33 -16.10
C ALA A 89 -9.70 -3.63 -15.04
N ALA A 90 -9.84 -4.21 -13.84
CA ALA A 90 -10.67 -3.68 -12.78
C ALA A 90 -9.99 -2.58 -11.96
N THR A 91 -8.67 -2.69 -11.75
CA THR A 91 -7.91 -1.82 -10.82
C THR A 91 -6.96 -0.87 -11.52
N GLY A 92 -6.62 -1.11 -12.79
CA GLY A 92 -5.57 -0.39 -13.51
C GLY A 92 -4.15 -0.66 -12.96
N ARG A 93 -3.98 -1.65 -12.08
CA ARG A 93 -2.69 -2.01 -11.46
C ARG A 93 -2.13 -3.28 -12.09
N PRO A 94 -0.80 -3.41 -12.17
CA PRO A 94 -0.17 -4.62 -12.68
C PRO A 94 -0.47 -5.80 -11.76
N LEU A 95 -0.59 -6.99 -12.35
CA LEU A 95 -0.83 -8.23 -11.60
C LEU A 95 0.25 -8.50 -10.53
N SER A 96 1.49 -8.04 -10.76
CA SER A 96 2.61 -8.18 -9.81
C SER A 96 2.37 -7.48 -8.47
N GLU A 97 1.48 -6.49 -8.41
CA GLU A 97 1.13 -5.76 -7.18
C GLU A 97 -0.11 -6.32 -6.48
N ARG A 98 -0.85 -7.23 -7.14
CA ARG A 98 -2.10 -7.78 -6.62
C ARG A 98 -1.92 -8.37 -5.22
N SER A 99 -0.92 -9.23 -5.04
CA SER A 99 -0.70 -9.88 -3.74
C SER A 99 -0.40 -8.87 -2.64
N ASP A 100 0.47 -7.88 -2.88
CA ASP A 100 0.84 -6.85 -1.90
C ASP A 100 -0.37 -6.00 -1.49
N ILE A 101 -1.26 -5.66 -2.44
CA ILE A 101 -2.48 -4.88 -2.16
C ILE A 101 -3.53 -5.73 -1.42
N VAL A 102 -3.73 -6.98 -1.84
CA VAL A 102 -4.69 -7.90 -1.21
C VAL A 102 -4.26 -8.26 0.22
N ASP A 103 -2.98 -8.49 0.44
CA ASP A 103 -2.42 -8.72 1.78
C ASP A 103 -2.61 -7.50 2.68
N PHE A 104 -2.39 -6.29 2.14
CA PHE A 104 -2.64 -5.05 2.86
C PHE A 104 -4.13 -4.87 3.20
N LEU A 105 -5.03 -5.15 2.26
CA LEU A 105 -6.48 -5.12 2.48
C LEU A 105 -6.89 -6.04 3.62
N ALA A 106 -6.40 -7.28 3.62
CA ALA A 106 -6.70 -8.26 4.65
C ALA A 106 -6.19 -7.82 6.03
N PHE A 107 -4.91 -7.43 6.10
CA PHE A 107 -4.26 -7.02 7.33
C PHE A 107 -4.92 -5.76 7.94
N GLU A 108 -5.11 -4.72 7.14
CA GLU A 108 -5.62 -3.44 7.64
C GLU A 108 -7.12 -3.52 7.98
N THR A 109 -7.91 -4.30 7.22
CA THR A 109 -9.30 -4.58 7.60
C THR A 109 -9.38 -5.33 8.92
N ARG A 110 -8.54 -6.35 9.13
CA ARG A 110 -8.45 -7.05 10.42
C ARG A 110 -8.15 -6.08 11.54
N ARG A 111 -7.14 -5.22 11.36
CA ARG A 111 -6.73 -4.23 12.36
C ARG A 111 -7.85 -3.24 12.71
N VAL A 112 -8.61 -2.75 11.73
CA VAL A 112 -9.57 -1.64 11.92
C VAL A 112 -10.98 -2.13 12.28
N LYS A 113 -11.48 -3.19 11.64
CA LYS A 113 -12.87 -3.65 11.74
C LYS A 113 -13.04 -5.00 12.42
N ALA A 114 -12.03 -5.85 12.34
CA ALA A 114 -12.15 -7.28 12.59
C ALA A 114 -11.06 -7.80 13.56
N GLY A 115 -10.77 -7.03 14.61
CA GLY A 115 -9.59 -7.25 15.47
C GLY A 115 -9.53 -8.61 16.17
N SER A 116 -10.67 -9.28 16.32
CA SER A 116 -10.79 -10.63 16.89
C SER A 116 -10.89 -11.74 15.84
N TRP A 117 -11.07 -11.41 14.56
CA TRP A 117 -11.31 -12.39 13.50
C TRP A 117 -10.01 -12.72 12.76
N ASN A 118 -9.92 -13.95 12.27
CA ASN A 118 -8.92 -14.37 11.29
C ASN A 118 -9.42 -14.05 9.87
N TYR A 119 -8.54 -14.19 8.88
CA TYR A 119 -8.93 -14.04 7.48
C TYR A 119 -8.35 -15.14 6.59
N VAL A 120 -9.07 -15.46 5.53
CA VAL A 120 -8.68 -16.38 4.47
C VAL A 120 -8.73 -15.62 3.15
N ILE A 121 -7.60 -15.59 2.43
CA ILE A 121 -7.52 -14.94 1.12
C ILE A 121 -7.81 -16.00 0.05
N HIS A 122 -8.86 -15.79 -0.72
CA HIS A 122 -9.22 -16.56 -1.89
C HIS A 122 -8.79 -15.84 -3.18
N GLU A 123 -9.04 -16.46 -4.32
CA GLU A 123 -8.72 -15.86 -5.62
C GLU A 123 -9.65 -14.68 -5.97
N ASP A 124 -10.89 -14.72 -5.51
CA ASP A 124 -11.95 -13.77 -5.84
C ASP A 124 -12.46 -12.96 -4.64
N ARG A 125 -12.00 -13.26 -3.42
CA ARG A 125 -12.45 -12.58 -2.21
C ARG A 125 -11.51 -12.75 -1.02
N ILE A 126 -11.76 -12.01 0.05
CA ILE A 126 -11.12 -12.14 1.36
C ILE A 126 -12.23 -12.38 2.39
N ASP A 127 -12.23 -13.56 3.02
CA ASP A 127 -13.24 -13.94 4.02
C ASP A 127 -12.67 -13.77 5.42
N PHE A 128 -13.41 -13.10 6.30
CA PHE A 128 -13.07 -12.93 7.71
C PHE A 128 -13.94 -13.84 8.57
N VAL A 129 -13.27 -14.67 9.36
CA VAL A 129 -13.84 -15.80 10.12
C VAL A 129 -13.36 -15.74 11.57
N ASP A 130 -13.96 -16.53 12.47
CA ASP A 130 -13.53 -16.59 13.87
C ASP A 130 -12.05 -16.99 14.08
#